data_AF-A0A7Y8X3B6-F1
#
_entry.id   AF-A0A7Y8X3B6-F1
#
_cell.length_a   1.000
_cell.length_b   1.000
_cell.length_c   1.000
_cell.angle_alpha   90.00
_cell.angle_beta   90.00
_cell.angle_gamma   90.00
#
_symmetry.space_group_name_H-M   'P 1'
#
loop_
_entity.id
_entity.type
_entity.pdbx_description
1 polymer ?
#
loop_
_entity_poly.entity_id
_entity_poly.type
_entity_poly.pdbx_seq_one_letter_code
_entity_poly.pdbx_strand_id
1 'polypeptide(L)'
;MRDTDAVFLQFYDALRLPDWFGWNWNALSDCLRDLHWLPADRHVLVIEAADEVLPGDASGQHALFTCLLRAGRRWSYTGKPEGIELGRLVLVLSCDPASVAPLTEQLRSYLAETRSS
;
A
#
# COMPACT_ATOMS: atom_id res chain seq x y z
N MET A 1 -10.28 8.24 -3.45
CA MET A 1 -10.21 8.18 -1.97
C MET A 1 -10.09 9.61 -1.43
N ARG A 2 -11.13 10.17 -0.79
CA ARG A 2 -11.21 11.64 -0.55
C ARG A 2 -10.83 12.08 0.87
N ASP A 3 -11.02 11.23 1.86
CA ASP A 3 -10.64 11.45 3.26
C ASP A 3 -10.17 10.14 3.90
N THR A 4 -9.57 10.24 5.09
CA THR A 4 -8.93 9.11 5.77
C THR A 4 -9.93 8.00 6.12
N ASP A 5 -11.16 8.34 6.52
CA ASP A 5 -12.18 7.35 6.87
C ASP A 5 -12.65 6.58 5.63
N ALA A 6 -12.82 7.29 4.50
CA ALA A 6 -13.14 6.68 3.22
C ALA A 6 -12.02 5.76 2.72
N VAL A 7 -10.74 6.07 3.01
CA VAL A 7 -9.63 5.16 2.74
C VAL A 7 -9.82 3.87 3.53
N PHE A 8 -9.99 3.98 4.85
CA PHE A 8 -10.13 2.81 5.72
C PHE A 8 -11.32 1.94 5.33
N LEU A 9 -12.47 2.54 5.01
CA LEU A 9 -13.66 1.81 4.57
C LEU A 9 -13.42 1.07 3.25
N GLN A 10 -12.77 1.71 2.27
CA GLN A 10 -12.47 1.06 0.99
C GLN A 10 -11.53 -0.15 1.16
N PHE A 11 -10.51 -0.03 2.01
CA PHE A 11 -9.64 -1.16 2.33
C PHE A 11 -10.39 -2.26 3.09
N TYR A 12 -11.23 -1.89 4.05
CA TYR A 12 -12.05 -2.81 4.83
C TYR A 12 -12.93 -3.67 3.91
N ASP A 13 -13.67 -3.03 3.01
CA ASP A 13 -14.58 -3.73 2.10
C ASP A 13 -13.83 -4.54 1.04
N ALA A 14 -12.81 -3.95 0.39
CA ALA A 14 -12.12 -4.58 -0.74
C ALA A 14 -11.25 -5.77 -0.31
N LEU A 15 -10.59 -5.69 0.85
CA LEU A 15 -9.74 -6.76 1.37
C LEU A 15 -10.47 -7.66 2.39
N ARG A 16 -11.75 -7.38 2.66
CA ARG A 16 -12.57 -8.05 3.67
C ARG A 16 -11.82 -8.11 5.00
N LEU A 17 -11.36 -6.94 5.46
CA LEU A 17 -10.58 -6.86 6.69
C LEU A 17 -11.39 -7.41 7.87
N PRO A 18 -10.74 -7.95 8.91
CA PRO A 18 -11.43 -8.55 10.04
C PRO A 18 -12.23 -7.52 10.85
N ASP A 19 -13.29 -7.97 11.52
CA ASP A 19 -14.17 -7.11 12.34
C ASP A 19 -13.43 -6.35 13.47
N TRP A 20 -12.26 -6.84 13.87
CA TRP A 20 -11.39 -6.18 14.86
C TRP A 20 -10.50 -5.08 14.26
N PHE A 21 -10.68 -4.73 12.98
CA PHE A 21 -9.93 -3.67 12.33
C PHE A 21 -10.01 -2.35 13.11
N GLY A 22 -8.86 -1.78 13.44
CA GLY A 22 -8.75 -0.67 14.39
C GLY A 22 -8.99 0.74 13.84
N TRP A 23 -9.40 0.89 12.57
CA TRP A 23 -9.73 2.19 11.95
C TRP A 23 -8.63 3.26 12.09
N ASN A 24 -7.38 2.86 11.90
CA ASN A 24 -6.23 3.76 11.93
C ASN A 24 -5.10 3.24 11.03
N TRP A 25 -4.12 4.10 10.73
CA TRP A 25 -3.00 3.78 9.85
C TRP A 25 -2.14 2.61 10.34
N ASN A 26 -1.95 2.45 11.65
CA ASN A 26 -1.19 1.32 12.19
C ASN A 26 -1.95 0.01 11.95
N ALA A 27 -3.25 -0.02 12.21
CA ALA A 27 -4.10 -1.17 11.94
C ALA A 27 -4.12 -1.55 10.45
N LEU A 28 -4.17 -0.56 9.55
CA LEU A 28 -4.07 -0.80 8.11
C LEU A 28 -2.71 -1.36 7.71
N SER A 29 -1.62 -0.77 8.21
CA SER A 29 -0.25 -1.25 7.98
C SER A 29 -0.05 -2.68 8.50
N ASP A 30 -0.67 -3.04 9.63
CA ASP A 30 -0.62 -4.41 10.16
C ASP A 30 -1.38 -5.36 9.25
N CYS A 31 -2.60 -4.99 8.84
CA CYS A 31 -3.42 -5.84 7.99
C CYS A 31 -2.79 -6.11 6.62
N LEU A 32 -2.22 -5.09 5.98
CA LEU A 32 -1.57 -5.25 4.67
C LEU A 32 -0.29 -6.11 4.74
N ARG A 33 0.30 -6.26 5.93
CA ARG A 33 1.49 -7.10 6.18
C ARG A 33 1.15 -8.52 6.63
N ASP A 34 -0.10 -8.76 7.02
CA ASP A 34 -0.61 -10.04 7.49
C ASP A 34 -2.00 -10.30 6.89
N LEU A 35 -2.02 -10.86 5.68
CA LEU A 35 -3.23 -11.17 4.91
C LEU A 35 -3.74 -12.60 5.18
N HIS A 36 -3.58 -13.13 6.39
CA HIS A 36 -3.85 -14.54 6.69
C HIS A 36 -5.32 -14.95 6.45
N TRP A 37 -6.28 -14.03 6.57
CA TRP A 37 -7.71 -14.28 6.31
C TRP A 37 -8.08 -14.28 4.81
N LEU A 38 -7.17 -13.84 3.94
CA LEU A 38 -7.35 -13.80 2.50
C LEU A 38 -6.32 -14.72 1.82
N PRO A 39 -6.42 -16.05 1.99
CA PRO A 39 -5.41 -16.98 1.48
C PRO A 39 -5.37 -16.96 -0.05
N ALA A 40 -4.20 -16.64 -0.59
CA ALA A 40 -3.90 -16.76 -2.02
C ALA A 40 -2.39 -16.94 -2.20
N ASP A 41 -1.98 -17.51 -3.33
CA ASP A 41 -0.56 -17.64 -3.67
C ASP A 41 0.08 -16.27 -3.93
N ARG A 42 -0.70 -15.36 -4.53
CA ARG A 42 -0.30 -14.00 -4.90
C ARG A 42 -1.49 -13.04 -4.79
N HIS A 43 -1.22 -11.82 -4.34
CA HIS A 43 -2.18 -10.73 -4.24
C HIS A 43 -1.74 -9.58 -5.14
N VAL A 44 -2.70 -8.95 -5.80
CA VAL A 44 -2.50 -7.68 -6.51
C VAL A 44 -3.44 -6.65 -5.89
N LEU A 45 -2.86 -5.58 -5.36
CA LEU A 45 -3.62 -4.44 -4.86
C LEU A 45 -3.45 -3.28 -5.83
N VAL A 46 -4.56 -2.82 -6.40
CA VAL A 46 -4.60 -1.70 -7.33
C VAL A 46 -5.15 -0.48 -6.60
N ILE A 47 -4.40 0.61 -6.61
CA ILE A 47 -4.87 1.93 -6.17
C ILE A 47 -5.09 2.76 -7.42
N GLU A 48 -6.34 3.09 -7.68
CA GLU A 48 -6.75 3.94 -8.80
C GLU A 48 -6.60 5.42 -8.43
N ALA A 49 -6.19 6.24 -9.42
CA ALA A 49 -5.95 7.68 -9.24
C ALA A 49 -5.10 7.99 -7.98
N ALA A 50 -3.96 7.30 -7.86
CA ALA A 50 -3.03 7.40 -6.73
C ALA A 50 -2.49 8.82 -6.54
N ASP A 51 -2.44 9.63 -7.60
CA ASP A 51 -2.09 11.06 -7.56
C ASP A 51 -3.20 11.96 -6.99
N GLU A 52 -4.43 11.45 -6.88
CA GLU A 52 -5.59 12.18 -6.35
C GLU A 52 -6.09 11.63 -5.00
N VAL A 53 -5.35 10.73 -4.36
CA VAL A 53 -5.72 10.22 -3.03
C VAL A 53 -5.57 11.32 -1.99
N LEU A 54 -6.56 11.47 -1.11
CA LEU A 54 -6.51 12.38 0.04
C LEU A 54 -6.11 13.82 -0.34
N PRO A 55 -6.84 14.47 -1.26
CA PRO A 55 -6.47 15.79 -1.75
C PRO A 55 -6.45 16.81 -0.61
N GLY A 56 -5.32 17.51 -0.45
CA GLY A 56 -5.13 18.49 0.62
C GLY A 56 -4.72 17.91 1.98
N ASP A 57 -4.60 16.58 2.10
CA ASP A 57 -4.11 15.90 3.31
C ASP A 57 -2.77 15.18 3.03
N ALA A 58 -1.70 15.97 2.99
CA ALA A 58 -0.35 15.45 2.75
C ALA A 58 0.11 14.43 3.81
N SER A 59 -0.36 14.56 5.05
CA SER A 59 -0.04 13.64 6.14
C SER A 59 -0.70 12.27 5.91
N GLY A 60 -1.98 12.26 5.57
CA GLY A 60 -2.72 11.05 5.22
C GLY A 60 -2.17 10.39 3.94
N GLN A 61 -1.82 11.18 2.91
CA GLN A 61 -1.15 10.66 1.71
C GLN A 61 0.15 9.94 2.06
N HIS A 62 1.01 10.60 2.85
CA HIS A 62 2.26 10.01 3.30
C HIS A 62 2.04 8.73 4.11
N ALA A 63 1.04 8.72 5.02
CA ALA A 63 0.69 7.55 5.81
C ALA A 63 0.21 6.38 4.94
N LEU A 64 -0.67 6.63 3.98
CA LEU A 64 -1.16 5.61 3.03
C LEU A 64 -0.01 4.99 2.25
N PHE A 65 0.82 5.81 1.60
CA PHE A 65 1.94 5.31 0.80
C PHE A 65 2.97 4.59 1.66
N THR A 66 3.22 5.06 2.89
CA THR A 66 4.08 4.36 3.84
C THR A 66 3.53 2.98 4.20
N CYS A 67 2.22 2.84 4.45
CA CYS A 67 1.58 1.54 4.71
C CYS A 67 1.75 0.60 3.51
N LEU A 68 1.49 1.09 2.31
CA LEU A 68 1.64 0.34 1.06
C LEU A 68 3.09 -0.12 0.86
N LEU A 69 4.07 0.78 0.94
CA LEU A 69 5.49 0.45 0.77
C LEU A 69 5.98 -0.56 1.81
N ARG A 70 5.55 -0.43 3.08
CA ARG A 70 5.85 -1.40 4.14
C ARG A 70 5.28 -2.78 3.83
N ALA A 71 4.05 -2.84 3.32
CA ALA A 71 3.43 -4.10 2.88
C ALA A 71 4.21 -4.70 1.69
N GLY A 72 4.47 -3.92 0.64
CA GLY A 72 5.26 -4.37 -0.50
C GLY A 72 6.62 -4.94 -0.08
N ARG A 73 7.33 -4.29 0.85
CA ARG A 73 8.59 -4.78 1.40
C ARG A 73 8.45 -6.08 2.20
N ARG A 74 7.40 -6.20 3.02
CA ARG A 74 7.13 -7.42 3.81
C ARG A 74 6.95 -8.65 2.93
N TRP A 75 6.31 -8.47 1.78
CA TRP A 75 5.95 -9.52 0.83
C TRP A 75 6.92 -9.65 -0.36
N SER A 76 7.87 -8.71 -0.50
CA SER A 76 8.99 -8.85 -1.43
C SER A 76 9.96 -9.89 -0.89
N TYR A 77 10.10 -11.02 -1.59
CA TYR A 77 11.09 -12.03 -1.24
C TYR A 77 12.51 -11.47 -1.41
N THR A 78 13.32 -11.55 -0.36
CA THR A 78 14.79 -11.56 -0.47
C THR A 78 15.27 -13.01 -0.41
N GLY A 79 15.20 -13.72 -1.52
CA GLY A 79 15.74 -15.09 -1.64
C GLY A 79 15.88 -15.52 -3.09
N LYS A 80 17.11 -15.66 -3.57
CA LYS A 80 17.46 -16.39 -4.80
C LYS A 80 17.86 -17.83 -4.42
N PRO A 81 17.77 -18.85 -5.31
CA PRO A 81 18.09 -18.76 -6.73
C PRO A 81 17.08 -19.44 -7.71
N GLU A 82 17.19 -19.06 -8.99
CA GLU A 82 16.50 -19.63 -10.16
C GLU A 82 15.06 -19.16 -10.46
N GLY A 83 14.78 -17.86 -10.40
CA GLY A 83 13.58 -17.32 -11.06
C GLY A 83 13.25 -15.88 -10.74
N ILE A 84 12.46 -15.25 -11.61
CA ILE A 84 11.69 -14.04 -11.27
C ILE A 84 10.42 -14.54 -10.58
N GLU A 85 10.52 -14.97 -9.33
CA GLU A 85 9.30 -15.11 -8.53
C GLU A 85 8.85 -13.71 -8.14
N LEU A 86 7.68 -13.30 -8.65
CA LEU A 86 7.04 -12.07 -8.17
C LEU A 86 6.86 -12.15 -6.65
N GLY A 87 6.85 -10.99 -5.97
CA GLY A 87 6.47 -10.95 -4.56
C GLY A 87 5.08 -11.56 -4.35
N ARG A 88 4.78 -12.01 -3.13
CA ARG A 88 3.44 -12.51 -2.80
C ARG A 88 2.38 -11.40 -2.83
N LEU A 89 2.80 -10.13 -2.74
CA LEU A 89 1.96 -8.96 -2.94
C LEU A 89 2.59 -8.05 -4.00
N VAL A 90 1.81 -7.68 -5.02
CA VAL A 90 2.16 -6.67 -6.02
C VAL A 90 1.25 -5.46 -5.83
N LEU A 91 1.85 -4.27 -5.81
CA LEU A 91 1.14 -3.01 -5.70
C LEU A 91 1.15 -2.30 -7.05
N VAL A 92 -0.02 -1.91 -7.54
CA VAL A 92 -0.18 -1.16 -8.79
C VAL A 92 -0.82 0.18 -8.45
N LEU A 93 -0.14 1.27 -8.80
CA LEU A 93 -0.63 2.64 -8.61
C LEU A 93 -0.94 3.22 -9.98
N SER A 94 -2.21 3.40 -10.30
CA SER A 94 -2.64 4.11 -11.50
C SER A 94 -2.66 5.61 -11.22
N CYS A 95 -2.14 6.42 -12.12
CA CYS A 95 -2.13 7.87 -12.02
C CYS A 95 -2.18 8.49 -13.43
N ASP A 96 -2.43 9.80 -13.51
CA ASP A 96 -2.29 10.53 -14.77
C ASP A 96 -0.84 10.40 -15.32
N PRO A 97 -0.64 10.28 -16.64
CA PRO A 97 0.70 10.22 -17.23
C PRO A 97 1.63 11.37 -16.81
N ALA A 98 1.11 12.58 -16.60
CA ALA A 98 1.88 13.73 -16.12
C ALA A 98 2.32 13.57 -14.66
N SER A 99 1.57 12.79 -13.87
CA SER A 99 1.82 12.52 -12.46
C SER A 99 2.82 11.38 -12.22
N VAL A 100 3.18 10.59 -13.24
CA VAL A 100 4.08 9.42 -13.09
C VAL A 100 5.42 9.81 -12.48
N ALA A 101 6.09 10.83 -13.03
CA ALA A 101 7.39 11.29 -12.56
C ALA A 101 7.35 11.84 -11.11
N PRO A 102 6.48 12.81 -10.77
CA PRO A 102 6.42 13.33 -9.40
C PRO A 102 6.00 12.27 -8.38
N LEU A 103 5.01 11.41 -8.71
CA LEU A 103 4.58 10.33 -7.83
C LEU A 103 5.71 9.32 -7.60
N THR A 104 6.46 8.98 -8.65
CA THR A 104 7.63 8.09 -8.52
C THR A 104 8.67 8.67 -7.57
N GLU A 105 8.99 9.96 -7.68
CA GLU A 105 9.97 10.61 -6.82
C GLU A 105 9.51 10.66 -5.35
N GLN A 106 8.24 11.00 -5.13
CA GLN A 106 7.62 10.99 -3.81
C GLN A 106 7.70 9.60 -3.16
N LEU A 107 7.33 8.54 -3.90
CA LEU A 107 7.40 7.17 -3.41
C LEU A 107 8.84 6.73 -3.10
N ARG A 108 9.83 7.18 -3.88
CA ARG A 108 11.25 6.90 -3.60
C ARG A 108 11.72 7.57 -2.31
N SER A 109 11.30 8.81 -2.05
CA SER A 109 11.58 9.50 -0.78
C SER A 109 11.03 8.70 0.40
N TYR A 110 9.75 8.34 0.36
CA TYR A 110 9.11 7.57 1.43
C TYR A 110 9.75 6.18 1.60
N LEU A 111 10.13 5.53 0.51
CA LEU A 111 10.86 4.25 0.59
C LEU A 111 12.22 4.41 1.29
N ALA A 112 12.94 5.51 1.07
CA ALA A 112 14.19 5.77 1.78
C ALA A 112 13.98 5.96 3.29
N GLU A 113 12.92 6.67 3.68
CA GLU A 113 12.55 6.90 5.09
C GLU A 113 12.21 5.58 5.80
N THR A 114 11.42 4.71 5.15
CA THR A 114 11.04 3.40 5.73
C THR A 114 12.19 2.40 5.86
N ARG A 115 13.38 2.68 5.30
CA ARG A 115 14.58 1.86 5.47
C ARG A 115 15.42 2.28 6.67
N SER A 116 15.24 3.51 7.15
CA SER A 116 15.98 4.09 8.27
C SER A 116 15.28 3.94 9.61
N SER A 117 14.03 3.47 9.62
CA SER A 117 13.22 3.12 10.80
C SER A 117 13.15 1.61 10.99
#